data_AF-A0A529LC45-F1
#
_entry.id   AF-A0A529LC45-F1
#
_cell.length_a   1.000
_cell.length_b   1.000
_cell.length_c   1.000
_cell.angle_alpha   90.00
_cell.angle_beta   90.00
_cell.angle_gamma   90.00
#
_symmetry.space_group_name_H-M   'P 1'
#
loop_
_entity.id
_entity.type
_entity.pdbx_description
1 polymer ?
#
loop_
_entity_poly.entity_id
_entity_poly.type
_entity_poly.pdbx_seq_one_letter_code
_entity_poly.pdbx_strand_id
1 'polypeptide(L)'
;PNSPQWFNTGLHWAYGIDGPSQGHFYVDPFTGKLTKSKSAYEHPQPHACFIQGVQDDLVNEGGIMDLWVREARLFKYGSGTGSNFSM
;
A
#
# COMPACT_ATOMS: atom_id res chain seq x y z
N PRO A 1 1.08 -16.22 -9.74
CA PRO A 1 0.83 -14.99 -8.96
C PRO A 1 1.10 -15.22 -7.48
N ASN A 2 1.55 -14.19 -6.76
CA ASN A 2 1.74 -14.28 -5.30
C ASN A 2 0.39 -14.19 -4.57
N SER A 3 0.36 -14.46 -3.27
CA SER A 3 -0.88 -14.59 -2.50
C SER A 3 -1.75 -13.33 -2.49
N PRO A 4 -1.24 -12.09 -2.32
CA PRO A 4 -2.08 -10.88 -2.34
C PRO A 4 -2.80 -10.67 -3.67
N GLN A 5 -2.20 -11.06 -4.79
CA GLN A 5 -2.90 -11.03 -6.08
C GLN A 5 -4.18 -11.88 -6.02
N TRP A 6 -4.10 -13.09 -5.48
CA TRP A 6 -5.24 -13.99 -5.37
C TRP A 6 -6.31 -13.51 -4.40
N PHE A 7 -5.92 -12.81 -3.35
CA PHE A 7 -6.84 -12.35 -2.31
C PHE A 7 -7.57 -11.06 -2.69
N ASN A 8 -6.87 -10.11 -3.32
CA ASN A 8 -7.37 -8.73 -3.42
C ASN A 8 -7.82 -8.37 -4.84
N THR A 9 -7.31 -9.04 -5.88
CA THR A 9 -7.59 -8.62 -7.27
C THR A 9 -9.02 -8.97 -7.66
N GLY A 10 -9.74 -7.98 -8.18
CA GLY A 10 -11.10 -8.17 -8.68
C GLY A 10 -12.18 -8.21 -7.60
N LEU A 11 -11.84 -8.04 -6.31
CA LEU A 11 -12.86 -7.99 -5.24
C LEU A 11 -13.92 -6.91 -5.48
N HIS A 12 -13.50 -5.70 -5.84
CA HIS A 12 -14.42 -4.60 -6.17
C HIS A 12 -15.23 -4.91 -7.44
N TRP A 13 -14.57 -5.36 -8.51
CA TRP A 13 -15.23 -5.60 -9.79
C TRP A 13 -16.24 -6.77 -9.76
N ALA A 14 -15.87 -7.89 -9.11
CA ALA A 14 -16.69 -9.10 -9.10
C ALA A 14 -17.76 -9.08 -8.00
N TYR A 15 -17.47 -8.47 -6.86
CA TYR A 15 -18.31 -8.56 -5.65
C TYR A 15 -18.81 -7.21 -5.13
N GLY A 16 -18.43 -6.09 -5.77
CA GLY A 16 -18.80 -4.75 -5.30
C GLY A 16 -18.19 -4.40 -3.94
N ILE A 17 -17.15 -5.11 -3.50
CA ILE A 17 -16.48 -4.84 -2.23
C ILE A 17 -15.73 -3.51 -2.36
N ASP A 18 -16.10 -2.56 -1.51
CA ASP A 18 -15.53 -1.23 -1.48
C ASP A 18 -15.16 -0.81 -0.04
N GLY A 19 -14.44 0.30 0.10
CA GLY A 19 -14.07 0.87 1.38
C GLY A 19 -13.34 2.20 1.23
N PRO A 20 -13.26 3.00 2.31
CA PRO A 20 -12.60 4.29 2.26
C PRO A 20 -11.10 4.13 1.97
N SER A 21 -10.55 5.04 1.17
CA SER A 21 -9.11 5.10 0.90
C SER A 21 -8.27 5.03 2.18
N GLN A 22 -7.24 4.18 2.13
CA GLN A 22 -6.30 3.98 3.25
C GLN A 22 -4.95 4.66 2.99
N GLY A 23 -4.91 5.61 2.05
CA GLY A 23 -3.70 6.39 1.77
C GLY A 23 -2.69 5.70 0.86
N HIS A 24 -3.12 4.76 0.01
CA HIS A 24 -2.29 4.19 -1.05
C HIS A 24 -2.51 4.97 -2.38
N PHE A 25 -1.58 4.75 -3.30
CA PHE A 25 -1.53 5.43 -4.59
C PHE A 25 -1.51 4.40 -5.71
N TYR A 26 -1.95 4.83 -6.88
CA TYR A 26 -1.82 4.10 -8.13
C TYR A 26 -1.38 5.06 -9.22
N VAL A 27 -0.86 4.53 -10.33
CA VAL A 27 -0.58 5.34 -11.51
C VAL A 27 -1.82 5.31 -12.38
N ASP A 28 -2.39 6.48 -12.66
CA ASP A 28 -3.52 6.60 -13.56
C ASP A 28 -3.09 6.14 -14.97
N PRO A 29 -3.75 5.14 -15.58
CA PRO A 29 -3.26 4.51 -16.80
C PRO A 29 -3.42 5.40 -18.04
N PHE A 30 -4.22 6.45 -17.99
CA PHE A 30 -4.47 7.36 -19.11
C PHE A 30 -3.53 8.56 -19.08
N THR A 31 -3.26 9.08 -17.89
CA THR A 31 -2.46 10.29 -17.68
C THR A 31 -1.03 10.00 -17.24
N GLY A 32 -0.75 8.77 -16.78
CA GLY A 32 0.55 8.37 -16.23
C GLY A 32 0.89 9.03 -14.89
N LYS A 33 -0.06 9.72 -14.26
CA LYS A 33 0.18 10.48 -13.03
C LYS A 33 -0.04 9.62 -11.79
N LEU A 34 0.88 9.75 -10.82
CA LEU A 34 0.70 9.19 -9.49
C LEU A 34 -0.52 9.84 -8.84
N THR A 35 -1.53 9.03 -8.53
CA THR A 35 -2.83 9.49 -8.06
C THR A 35 -3.16 8.79 -6.76
N LYS A 36 -3.66 9.55 -5.79
CA LYS A 36 -4.14 8.99 -4.52
C LYS A 36 -5.43 8.23 -4.78
N SER A 37 -5.48 6.97 -4.34
CA SER A 37 -6.69 6.16 -4.50
C SER A 37 -7.85 6.76 -3.70
N LYS A 38 -9.06 6.73 -4.26
CA LYS A 38 -10.29 7.14 -3.58
C LYS A 38 -10.95 5.99 -2.81
N SER A 39 -10.66 4.75 -3.21
CA SER A 39 -11.22 3.51 -2.67
C SER A 39 -10.13 2.57 -2.15
N ALA A 40 -10.48 1.70 -1.21
CA ALA A 40 -9.64 0.63 -0.71
C ALA A 40 -9.42 -0.52 -1.71
N TYR A 41 -10.34 -0.72 -2.66
CA TYR A 41 -10.43 -1.96 -3.44
C TYR A 41 -10.65 -1.78 -4.95
N GLU A 42 -11.02 -0.59 -5.43
CA GLU A 42 -11.06 -0.28 -6.87
C GLU A 42 -9.68 -0.46 -7.54
N HIS A 43 -8.63 -0.03 -6.83
CA HIS A 43 -7.23 -0.23 -7.18
C HIS A 43 -6.56 -1.07 -6.10
N PRO A 44 -6.73 -2.40 -6.13
CA PRO A 44 -6.34 -3.28 -5.04
C PRO A 44 -4.82 -3.36 -4.91
N GLN A 45 -4.36 -3.65 -3.69
CA GLN A 45 -2.96 -3.98 -3.41
C GLN A 45 -2.72 -5.46 -3.80
N PRO A 46 -1.87 -5.77 -4.81
CA PRO A 46 -1.69 -7.13 -5.30
C PRO A 46 -0.29 -7.72 -5.06
N HIS A 47 0.61 -6.99 -4.42
CA HIS A 47 2.04 -7.34 -4.37
C HIS A 47 2.44 -7.88 -3.00
N ALA A 48 3.29 -8.91 -2.93
CA ALA A 48 3.65 -9.53 -1.66
C ALA A 48 4.81 -8.88 -0.91
N CYS A 49 5.74 -8.22 -1.61
CA CYS A 49 7.04 -7.84 -1.03
C CYS A 49 7.32 -6.36 -1.26
N PHE A 50 7.68 -5.66 -0.18
CA PHE A 50 8.10 -4.26 -0.18
C PHE A 50 9.39 -4.10 0.60
N ILE A 51 10.20 -3.12 0.20
CA ILE A 51 11.34 -2.64 0.98
C ILE A 51 11.15 -1.15 1.21
N GLN A 52 11.32 -0.70 2.45
CA GLN A 52 11.09 0.70 2.84
C GLN A 52 12.35 1.32 3.43
N GLY A 53 12.48 2.63 3.22
CA GLY A 53 13.47 3.47 3.90
C GLY A 53 12.86 4.13 5.14
N VAL A 54 13.70 4.32 6.15
CA VAL A 54 13.39 5.07 7.36
C VAL A 54 14.55 6.02 7.65
N GLN A 55 14.22 7.24 8.03
CA GLN A 55 15.18 8.23 8.51
C GLN A 55 15.19 8.22 10.04
N ASP A 56 16.31 8.65 10.64
CA ASP A 56 16.40 8.92 12.09
C ASP A 56 15.65 10.20 12.46
N ASP A 57 14.33 10.16 12.25
CA ASP A 57 13.36 11.17 12.61
C ASP A 57 12.17 10.46 13.26
N LEU A 58 11.68 10.99 14.37
CA LEU A 58 10.62 10.34 15.12
C LEU A 58 9.27 10.43 14.41
N VAL A 59 8.82 11.63 14.01
CA VAL A 59 7.40 11.90 13.69
C VAL A 59 7.14 12.44 12.29
N ASN A 60 8.17 12.87 11.57
CA ASN A 60 7.99 13.44 10.24
C ASN A 60 7.82 12.35 9.16
N GLU A 61 7.41 12.77 7.96
CA GLU A 61 7.31 11.88 6.79
C GLU A 61 8.67 11.22 6.52
N GLY A 62 8.67 9.90 6.33
CA GLY A 62 9.90 9.11 6.20
C GLY A 62 10.56 8.72 7.53
N GLY A 63 10.09 9.24 8.66
CA GLY A 63 10.55 8.87 10.00
C GLY A 63 9.98 7.54 10.51
N ILE A 64 10.26 7.23 11.77
CA ILE A 64 9.92 5.95 12.44
C ILE A 64 8.40 5.78 12.56
N MET A 65 7.68 6.81 13.02
CA MET A 65 6.23 6.71 13.19
C MET A 65 5.51 6.63 11.83
N ASP A 66 6.03 7.29 10.80
CA ASP A 66 5.51 7.16 9.43
C ASP A 66 5.81 5.76 8.86
N LEU A 67 6.99 5.19 9.11
CA LEU A 67 7.28 3.80 8.76
C LEU A 67 6.25 2.85 9.36
N TRP A 68 5.98 2.97 10.67
CA TRP A 68 5.01 2.12 11.36
C TRP A 68 3.62 2.16 10.72
N VAL A 69 3.14 3.35 10.36
CA VAL A 69 1.85 3.52 9.67
C VAL A 69 1.87 2.90 8.27
N ARG A 70 2.96 3.08 7.51
CA ARG A 70 3.11 2.52 6.16
C ARG A 70 3.16 0.98 6.19
N GLU A 71 3.91 0.39 7.12
CA GLU A 71 4.00 -1.06 7.29
C GLU A 71 2.64 -1.65 7.72
N ALA A 72 1.94 -1.01 8.66
CA ALA A 72 0.60 -1.43 9.08
C ALA A 72 -0.40 -1.45 7.90
N ARG A 73 -0.32 -0.47 6.99
CA ARG A 73 -1.13 -0.46 5.76
C ARG A 73 -0.82 -1.64 4.85
N LEU A 74 0.45 -2.02 4.69
CA LEU A 74 0.85 -3.17 3.89
C LEU A 74 0.36 -4.49 4.50
N PHE A 75 0.49 -4.65 5.82
CA PHE A 75 0.01 -5.84 6.53
C PHE A 75 -1.50 -6.02 6.44
N LYS A 76 -2.27 -4.92 6.48
CA LYS A 76 -3.73 -4.94 6.30
C LYS A 76 -4.16 -5.65 5.00
N TYR A 77 -3.35 -5.57 3.94
CA TYR A 77 -3.65 -6.19 2.65
C TYR A 77 -2.88 -7.51 2.40
N GLY A 78 -2.19 -8.04 3.42
CA GLY A 78 -1.46 -9.30 3.34
C GLY A 78 -0.08 -9.21 2.68
N SER A 79 0.51 -8.02 2.63
CA SER A 79 1.86 -7.81 2.13
C SER A 79 2.90 -7.92 3.25
N GLY A 80 4.09 -8.43 2.91
CA GLY A 80 5.29 -8.34 3.74
C GLY A 80 6.14 -7.13 3.38
N THR A 81 6.85 -6.60 4.36
CA THR A 81 7.75 -5.45 4.22
C THR A 81 9.01 -5.64 5.04
N GLY A 82 10.11 -5.05 4.59
CA GLY A 82 11.39 -5.00 5.29
C GLY A 82 12.01 -3.62 5.17
N SER A 83 12.74 -3.20 6.20
CA SER A 83 13.24 -1.83 6.31
C SER A 83 14.72 -1.84 6.73
N ASN A 84 15.53 -0.95 6.16
CA ASN A 84 16.90 -0.74 6.62
C ASN A 84 16.92 0.34 7.70
N PHE A 85 17.21 -0.05 8.94
CA PHE A 85 17.25 0.82 10.11
C PHE A 85 18.63 1.43 10.40
N SER A 86 19.59 1.27 9.49
CA SER A 86 20.98 1.72 9.68
C SER A 86 21.39 2.86 8.74
N MET A 87 20.44 3.43 7.97
CA MET A 87 20.68 4.58 7.09
C MET A 87 20.49 5.91 7.80
#